data_AF-A0A383R5A1-F1
#
_entry.id   AF-A0A383R5A1-F1
#
_cell.length_a   1.000
_cell.length_b   1.000
_cell.length_c   1.000
_cell.angle_alpha   90.00
_cell.angle_beta   90.00
_cell.angle_gamma   90.00
#
_symmetry.space_group_name_H-M   'P 1'
#
loop_
_entity.id
_entity.type
_entity.pdbx_description
1 polymer ?
#
loop_
_entity_poly.entity_id
_entity_poly.type
_entity_poly.pdbx_seq_one_letter_code
_entity_poly.pdbx_strand_id
1 'polypeptide(L)'
;MKLSSNQAEQWNKTAVQRHGHSNSTAGIRIIELHQQHIHHVGTLWRETEYKSFVPYSPQSNGLHVAQCGSSAEVQAAAEAGYHKLLLAPSHSLLMKSERVRLIREMLLAGTAGERDAALQKLLPLMTAEYEHMLAVLHRHAAIHGYVRLLDAPIMQLLPSIADLELRMGVVQRFAADSDLSVERHRLHQQWLKLKQWKQWLHSGNGDNCMLSNAVVEWIDMQAEALFRAEQRLTNKGYDIQLTVVLSYEAGSWKQHVGCVRLAAEQILGVHATRSHPIVGIRIEYDVSAREKTSQSGRLGGLGGQFDLPEIDMNWEEVDFVWMSRGGEQTNENDHF
;
A
#
# COMPACT_ATOMS: atom_id res chain seq x y z
N MET A 1 -17.86 -43.71 9.32
CA MET A 1 -19.06 -42.84 9.14
C MET A 1 -18.72 -41.78 8.10
N LYS A 2 -19.39 -41.81 6.93
CA LYS A 2 -19.22 -40.82 5.86
C LYS A 2 -20.01 -39.57 6.23
N LEU A 3 -19.33 -38.44 6.45
CA LEU A 3 -19.97 -37.13 6.58
C LEU A 3 -20.29 -36.62 5.17
N SER A 4 -21.56 -36.26 4.96
CA SER A 4 -22.12 -35.89 3.66
C SER A 4 -21.74 -34.47 3.24
N SER A 5 -21.53 -34.30 1.94
CA SER A 5 -21.09 -33.08 1.23
C SER A 5 -22.06 -31.88 1.32
N ASN A 6 -23.16 -31.97 2.07
CA ASN A 6 -24.26 -30.99 2.00
C ASN A 6 -24.23 -29.88 3.06
N GLN A 7 -23.35 -29.92 4.06
CA GLN A 7 -23.26 -28.84 5.07
C GLN A 7 -22.29 -27.72 4.68
N ALA A 8 -21.30 -27.99 3.82
CA ALA A 8 -20.37 -26.96 3.33
C ALA A 8 -21.02 -25.99 2.33
N GLU A 9 -22.05 -26.42 1.58
CA GLU A 9 -22.72 -25.57 0.58
C GLU A 9 -23.76 -24.61 1.19
N GLN A 10 -24.28 -24.89 2.38
CA GLN A 10 -25.26 -24.00 3.04
C GLN A 10 -24.61 -22.75 3.66
N TRP A 11 -23.33 -22.82 4.03
CA TRP A 11 -22.59 -21.64 4.51
C TRP A 11 -22.31 -20.64 3.37
N ASN A 12 -22.09 -21.14 2.15
CA ASN A 12 -21.81 -20.31 0.98
C ASN A 12 -23.06 -19.63 0.39
N LYS A 13 -24.27 -20.19 0.52
CA LYS A 13 -25.48 -19.56 -0.02
C LYS A 13 -26.03 -18.43 0.84
N THR A 14 -25.84 -18.50 2.16
CA THR A 14 -26.38 -17.49 3.09
C THR A 14 -25.54 -16.21 3.13
N ALA A 15 -24.25 -16.29 2.74
CA ALA A 15 -23.37 -15.11 2.61
C ALA A 15 -23.54 -14.35 1.29
N VAL A 16 -24.10 -14.98 0.24
CA VAL A 16 -24.17 -14.42 -1.13
C VAL A 16 -25.42 -13.56 -1.38
N GLN A 17 -26.39 -13.49 -0.46
CA GLN A 17 -27.64 -12.71 -0.66
C GLN A 17 -27.79 -11.45 0.21
N ARG A 18 -26.70 -10.85 0.70
CA ARG A 18 -26.75 -9.52 1.33
C ARG A 18 -25.63 -8.60 0.87
N HIS A 19 -25.31 -8.57 -0.41
CA HIS A 19 -24.59 -7.44 -1.00
C HIS A 19 -25.49 -6.83 -2.07
N GLY A 20 -26.43 -6.01 -1.62
CA GLY A 20 -26.93 -4.94 -2.47
C GLY A 20 -25.71 -4.10 -2.86
N HIS A 21 -25.58 -3.79 -4.16
CA HIS A 21 -24.60 -2.85 -4.66
C HIS A 21 -24.94 -1.46 -4.11
N SER A 22 -24.56 -1.16 -2.86
CA SER A 22 -24.51 0.21 -2.39
C SER A 22 -23.21 0.81 -2.92
N ASN A 23 -23.33 1.71 -3.89
CA ASN A 23 -22.28 2.68 -4.23
C ASN A 23 -22.08 3.59 -3.00
N SER A 24 -21.41 3.07 -1.97
CA SER A 24 -21.24 3.78 -0.71
C SER A 24 -20.13 4.81 -0.89
N THR A 25 -20.52 6.06 -1.13
CA THR A 25 -19.63 7.23 -1.10
C THR A 25 -19.16 7.57 0.32
N ALA A 26 -19.61 6.84 1.33
CA ALA A 26 -19.35 7.09 2.75
C ALA A 26 -17.87 6.96 3.16
N GLY A 27 -17.02 6.35 2.31
CA GLY A 27 -15.58 6.20 2.55
C GLY A 27 -14.69 7.24 1.86
N ILE A 28 -15.21 7.99 0.88
CA ILE A 28 -14.39 8.88 0.04
C ILE A 28 -14.12 10.19 0.79
N ARG A 29 -12.85 10.52 0.98
CA ARG A 29 -12.41 11.79 1.54
C ARG A 29 -11.82 12.67 0.45
N ILE A 30 -12.18 13.95 0.45
CA ILE A 30 -11.58 14.94 -0.46
C ILE A 30 -10.45 15.64 0.26
N ILE A 31 -9.25 15.52 -0.30
CA ILE A 31 -8.04 16.13 0.21
C ILE A 31 -7.79 17.40 -0.57
N GLU A 32 -7.75 18.54 0.11
CA GLU A 32 -7.27 19.78 -0.50
C GLU A 32 -5.76 19.91 -0.31
N LEU A 33 -5.05 20.06 -1.44
CA LEU A 33 -3.62 20.25 -1.49
C LEU A 33 -3.28 21.67 -1.94
N HIS A 34 -2.45 22.34 -1.15
CA HIS A 34 -1.85 23.61 -1.53
C HIS A 34 -0.41 23.38 -1.99
N GLN A 35 -0.07 23.88 -3.19
CA GLN A 35 1.29 23.83 -3.69
C GLN A 35 2.11 24.92 -3.02
N GLN A 36 3.30 24.57 -2.55
CA GLN A 36 4.31 25.52 -2.13
C GLN A 36 5.61 25.15 -2.84
N HIS A 37 6.24 26.15 -3.45
CA HIS A 37 7.60 26.01 -3.95
C HIS A 37 8.56 26.33 -2.81
N ILE A 38 9.43 25.39 -2.45
CA ILE A 38 10.46 25.62 -1.43
C ILE A 38 11.83 25.54 -2.10
N HIS A 39 12.67 26.53 -1.82
CA HIS A 39 14.03 26.60 -2.34
C HIS A 39 14.81 25.34 -1.90
N HIS A 40 15.43 24.62 -2.85
CA HIS A 40 16.14 23.34 -2.67
C HIS A 40 15.27 22.07 -2.49
N VAL A 41 13.94 22.17 -2.58
CA VAL A 41 13.03 21.04 -2.32
C VAL A 41 12.15 20.70 -3.53
N GLY A 42 12.00 21.63 -4.46
CA GLY A 42 11.09 21.50 -5.59
C GLY A 42 9.64 21.70 -5.15
N THR A 43 8.75 20.78 -5.54
CA THR A 43 7.30 20.90 -5.31
C THR A 43 6.90 20.24 -3.97
N LEU A 44 6.41 21.05 -3.03
CA LEU A 44 5.76 20.58 -1.81
C LEU A 44 4.24 20.72 -1.95
N TRP A 45 3.53 19.61 -1.75
CA TRP A 45 2.08 19.60 -1.56
C TRP A 45 1.77 19.49 -0.08
N ARG A 46 0.91 20.36 0.42
CA ARG A 46 0.47 20.31 1.82
C ARG A 46 -1.03 20.10 1.88
N GLU A 47 -1.44 19.09 2.64
CA GLU A 47 -2.86 18.92 2.99
C GLU A 47 -3.33 20.07 3.87
N THR A 48 -4.37 20.78 3.45
CA THR A 48 -4.95 21.90 4.20
C THR A 48 -6.22 21.48 4.92
N GLU A 49 -7.10 20.75 4.25
CA GLU A 49 -8.43 20.38 4.73
C GLU A 49 -8.87 19.01 4.20
N TYR A 50 -9.66 18.29 5.01
CA TYR A 50 -10.44 17.14 4.58
C TYR A 50 -11.90 17.57 4.44
N LYS A 51 -12.48 17.40 3.24
CA LYS A 51 -13.88 17.70 2.97
C LYS A 51 -14.68 16.41 2.78
N SER A 52 -15.96 16.49 3.12
CA SER A 52 -16.91 15.44 2.77
C SER A 52 -17.02 15.30 1.25
N PHE A 53 -17.37 14.10 0.79
CA PHE A 53 -17.54 13.83 -0.62
C PHE A 53 -18.66 14.69 -1.22
N VAL A 54 -18.29 15.56 -2.16
CA VAL A 54 -19.20 16.41 -2.94
C VAL A 54 -18.82 16.35 -4.42
N PRO A 55 -19.74 16.62 -5.36
CA PRO A 55 -19.40 16.75 -6.77
C PRO A 55 -18.29 17.79 -6.99
N TYR A 56 -17.39 17.53 -7.93
CA TYR A 56 -16.25 18.41 -8.18
C TYR A 56 -16.72 19.78 -8.68
N SER A 57 -16.22 20.85 -8.04
CA SER A 57 -16.47 22.23 -8.44
C SER A 57 -15.15 22.97 -8.71
N PRO A 58 -14.95 23.52 -9.92
CA PRO A 58 -13.71 24.17 -10.32
C PRO A 58 -13.46 25.54 -9.66
N GLN A 59 -14.35 26.03 -8.79
CA GLN A 59 -14.29 27.39 -8.22
C GLN A 59 -13.39 27.54 -6.98
N SER A 60 -12.46 26.62 -6.75
CA SER A 60 -11.64 26.58 -5.53
C SER A 60 -10.16 26.81 -5.84
N ASN A 61 -9.51 27.65 -5.02
CA ASN A 61 -8.06 27.80 -5.04
C ASN A 61 -7.45 26.60 -4.34
N GLY A 62 -6.94 25.62 -5.09
CA GLY A 62 -6.29 24.45 -4.51
C GLY A 62 -6.48 23.22 -5.38
N LEU A 63 -5.63 22.21 -5.17
CA LEU A 63 -5.76 20.95 -5.86
C LEU A 63 -6.60 19.98 -5.03
N HIS A 64 -7.77 19.59 -5.51
CA HIS A 64 -8.58 18.57 -4.86
C HIS A 64 -8.22 17.17 -5.35
N VAL A 65 -7.95 16.27 -4.41
CA VAL A 65 -7.67 14.85 -4.67
C VAL A 65 -8.66 13.99 -3.90
N ALA A 66 -9.39 13.12 -4.59
CA ALA A 66 -10.30 12.17 -3.94
C ALA A 66 -9.55 10.92 -3.49
N GLN A 67 -9.55 10.62 -2.19
CA GLN A 67 -8.94 9.42 -1.64
C GLN A 67 -9.90 8.23 -1.78
N CYS A 68 -9.43 7.18 -2.45
CA CYS A 68 -10.19 5.99 -2.78
C CYS A 68 -9.41 4.73 -2.35
N GLY A 69 -10.06 3.84 -1.61
CA GLY A 69 -9.51 2.55 -1.17
C GLY A 69 -10.06 1.33 -1.93
N SER A 70 -11.08 1.51 -2.78
CA SER A 70 -11.69 0.43 -3.56
C SER A 70 -12.05 0.87 -4.99
N SER A 71 -12.24 -0.09 -5.90
CA SER A 71 -12.66 0.17 -7.28
C SER A 71 -14.01 0.89 -7.36
N ALA A 72 -14.94 0.58 -6.46
CA ALA A 72 -16.24 1.27 -6.36
C ALA A 72 -16.08 2.75 -5.99
N GLU A 73 -15.17 3.08 -5.06
CA GLU A 73 -14.88 4.45 -4.69
C GLU A 73 -14.18 5.23 -5.81
N VAL A 74 -13.25 4.58 -6.52
CA VAL A 74 -12.59 5.16 -7.70
C VAL A 74 -13.62 5.52 -8.77
N GLN A 75 -14.56 4.60 -9.05
CA GLN A 75 -15.64 4.86 -10.00
C GLN A 75 -16.52 6.03 -9.55
N ALA A 76 -16.97 6.03 -8.30
CA ALA A 76 -17.81 7.10 -7.78
C ALA A 76 -17.12 8.48 -7.80
N ALA A 77 -15.81 8.54 -7.49
CA ALA A 77 -15.04 9.77 -7.58
C ALA A 77 -14.87 10.26 -9.03
N ALA A 78 -14.63 9.35 -9.97
CA ALA A 78 -14.56 9.68 -11.39
C ALA A 78 -15.91 10.20 -11.92
N GLU A 79 -17.02 9.53 -11.58
CA GLU A 79 -18.39 9.96 -11.95
C GLU A 79 -18.76 11.32 -11.35
N ALA A 80 -18.21 11.64 -10.17
CA ALA A 80 -18.36 12.95 -9.53
C ALA A 80 -17.46 14.05 -10.13
N GLY A 81 -16.66 13.74 -11.15
CA GLY A 81 -15.83 14.70 -11.89
C GLY A 81 -14.44 14.94 -11.31
N TYR A 82 -13.97 14.12 -10.36
CA TYR A 82 -12.60 14.25 -9.86
C TYR A 82 -11.59 13.73 -10.88
N HIS A 83 -10.67 14.60 -11.30
CA HIS A 83 -9.59 14.27 -12.23
C HIS A 83 -8.28 13.83 -11.55
N LYS A 84 -8.19 13.96 -10.22
CA LYS A 84 -7.05 13.49 -9.44
C LYS A 84 -7.51 12.62 -8.29
N LEU A 85 -6.96 11.42 -8.21
CA LEU A 85 -7.36 10.40 -7.24
C LEU A 85 -6.15 9.92 -6.45
N LEU A 86 -6.30 9.74 -5.14
CA LEU A 86 -5.32 9.04 -4.31
C LEU A 86 -5.81 7.60 -4.11
N LEU A 87 -5.16 6.66 -4.80
CA LEU A 87 -5.43 5.23 -4.72
C LEU A 87 -4.67 4.65 -3.53
N ALA A 88 -5.40 4.43 -2.43
CA ALA A 88 -4.85 3.98 -1.16
C ALA A 88 -5.56 2.70 -0.68
N PRO A 89 -5.30 1.55 -1.32
CA PRO A 89 -5.89 0.27 -0.92
C PRO A 89 -5.64 -0.05 0.56
N SER A 90 -6.63 -0.71 1.17
CA SER A 90 -6.48 -1.28 2.52
C SER A 90 -5.52 -2.47 2.49
N HIS A 91 -4.67 -2.57 3.52
CA HIS A 91 -3.76 -3.69 3.72
C HIS A 91 -4.50 -5.03 3.86
N SER A 92 -5.80 -5.02 4.21
CA SER A 92 -6.66 -6.21 4.25
C SER A 92 -6.73 -6.96 2.90
N LEU A 93 -6.44 -6.30 1.77
CA LEU A 93 -6.32 -6.97 0.47
C LEU A 93 -5.21 -8.02 0.45
N LEU A 94 -4.13 -7.80 1.21
CA LEU A 94 -3.02 -8.74 1.34
C LEU A 94 -3.43 -9.98 2.17
N MET A 95 -4.42 -9.84 3.05
CA MET A 95 -4.89 -10.90 3.94
C MET A 95 -5.85 -11.89 3.25
N LYS A 96 -6.31 -11.58 2.04
CA LYS A 96 -7.22 -12.45 1.29
C LYS A 96 -6.45 -13.61 0.64
N SER A 97 -7.09 -14.78 0.67
CA SER A 97 -6.82 -15.91 -0.24
C SER A 97 -5.36 -16.44 -0.26
N GLU A 98 -4.78 -16.53 -1.45
CA GLU A 98 -3.48 -17.11 -1.76
C GLU A 98 -2.33 -16.10 -1.54
N ARG A 99 -2.61 -14.80 -1.54
CA ARG A 99 -1.60 -13.74 -1.38
C ARG A 99 -0.90 -13.83 -0.04
N VAL A 100 -1.65 -13.91 1.05
CA VAL A 100 -1.07 -14.03 2.40
C VAL A 100 -0.18 -15.26 2.52
N ARG A 101 -0.51 -16.36 1.85
CA ARG A 101 0.32 -17.56 1.83
C ARG A 101 1.65 -17.29 1.14
N LEU A 102 1.64 -16.68 -0.04
CA LEU A 102 2.87 -16.37 -0.79
C LEU A 102 3.72 -15.30 -0.09
N ILE A 103 3.11 -14.30 0.56
CA ILE A 103 3.82 -13.32 1.39
C ILE A 103 4.51 -14.02 2.57
N ARG A 104 3.86 -15.00 3.20
CA ARG A 104 4.49 -15.82 4.25
C ARG A 104 5.61 -16.69 3.70
N GLU A 105 5.45 -17.28 2.51
CA GLU A 105 6.52 -18.03 1.84
C GLU A 105 7.73 -17.13 1.58
N MET A 106 7.53 -15.90 1.12
CA MET A 106 8.56 -14.88 0.92
C MET A 106 9.26 -14.48 2.23
N LEU A 107 8.50 -14.15 3.29
CA LEU A 107 9.04 -13.73 4.59
C LEU A 107 9.85 -14.85 5.28
N LEU A 108 9.44 -16.10 5.10
CA LEU A 108 10.09 -17.27 5.70
C LEU A 108 11.13 -17.92 4.76
N ALA A 109 11.37 -17.36 3.58
CA ALA A 109 12.31 -17.89 2.60
C ALA A 109 13.72 -18.02 3.19
N GLY A 110 14.33 -19.19 3.00
CA GLY A 110 15.68 -19.56 3.41
C GLY A 110 16.77 -18.77 2.69
N THR A 111 16.55 -18.52 1.40
CA THR A 111 17.50 -17.96 0.45
C THR A 111 16.87 -16.85 -0.38
N ALA A 112 17.69 -16.03 -1.05
CA ALA A 112 17.20 -15.02 -2.00
C ALA A 112 16.38 -15.67 -3.14
N GLY A 113 16.85 -16.79 -3.71
CA GLY A 113 16.13 -17.47 -4.78
C GLY A 113 14.75 -18.01 -4.37
N GLU A 114 14.59 -18.48 -3.14
CA GLU A 114 13.27 -18.87 -2.62
C GLU A 114 12.34 -17.66 -2.46
N ARG A 115 12.89 -16.52 -2.03
CA ARG A 115 12.16 -15.26 -1.88
C ARG A 115 11.68 -14.75 -3.25
N ASP A 116 12.59 -14.72 -4.22
CA ASP A 116 12.29 -14.31 -5.60
C ASP A 116 11.23 -15.22 -6.22
N ALA A 117 11.30 -16.54 -5.99
CA ALA A 117 10.29 -17.48 -6.47
C ALA A 117 8.89 -17.20 -5.88
N ALA A 118 8.80 -16.75 -4.62
CA ALA A 118 7.53 -16.34 -4.02
C ALA A 118 7.04 -15.00 -4.59
N LEU A 119 7.93 -14.01 -4.77
CA LEU A 119 7.63 -12.72 -5.38
C LEU A 119 7.14 -12.87 -6.83
N GLN A 120 7.76 -13.73 -7.63
CA GLN A 120 7.34 -14.01 -9.01
C GLN A 120 5.94 -14.62 -9.11
N LYS A 121 5.50 -15.37 -8.08
CA LYS A 121 4.10 -15.84 -7.98
C LYS A 121 3.15 -14.74 -7.54
N LEU A 122 3.60 -13.81 -6.71
CA LEU A 122 2.82 -12.65 -6.26
C LEU A 122 2.61 -11.63 -7.38
N LEU A 123 3.63 -11.39 -8.20
CA LEU A 123 3.63 -10.41 -9.29
C LEU A 123 2.35 -10.44 -10.14
N PRO A 124 1.92 -11.56 -10.76
CA PRO A 124 0.71 -11.58 -11.58
C PRO A 124 -0.57 -11.31 -10.78
N LEU A 125 -0.64 -11.73 -9.51
CA LEU A 125 -1.79 -11.47 -8.64
C LEU A 125 -1.89 -9.97 -8.29
N MET A 126 -0.75 -9.34 -8.05
CA MET A 126 -0.68 -7.91 -7.75
C MET A 126 -0.91 -7.06 -9.00
N THR A 127 -0.39 -7.46 -10.16
CA THR A 127 -0.69 -6.79 -11.43
C THR A 127 -2.19 -6.84 -11.71
N ALA A 128 -2.85 -7.98 -11.50
CA ALA A 128 -4.30 -8.10 -11.69
C ALA A 128 -5.10 -7.22 -10.73
N GLU A 129 -4.66 -7.09 -9.47
CA GLU A 129 -5.28 -6.20 -8.49
C GLU A 129 -5.17 -4.73 -8.92
N TYR A 130 -3.98 -4.29 -9.32
CA TYR A 130 -3.77 -2.93 -9.83
C TYR A 130 -4.56 -2.69 -11.12
N GLU A 131 -4.57 -3.64 -12.07
CA GLU A 131 -5.41 -3.55 -13.27
C GLU A 131 -6.88 -3.41 -12.91
N HIS A 132 -7.39 -4.19 -11.96
CA HIS A 132 -8.79 -4.11 -11.55
C HIS A 132 -9.14 -2.74 -10.95
N MET A 133 -8.27 -2.21 -10.09
CA MET A 133 -8.43 -0.89 -9.48
C MET A 133 -8.35 0.25 -10.51
N LEU A 134 -7.52 0.10 -11.54
CA LEU A 134 -7.32 1.13 -12.56
C LEU A 134 -8.30 1.00 -13.73
N ALA A 135 -8.85 -0.19 -14.01
CA ALA A 135 -9.75 -0.44 -15.14
C ALA A 135 -11.11 0.27 -15.02
N VAL A 136 -11.48 0.68 -13.81
CA VAL A 136 -12.68 1.50 -13.58
C VAL A 136 -12.50 2.96 -14.01
N LEU A 137 -11.27 3.41 -14.26
CA LEU A 137 -11.01 4.73 -14.82
C LEU A 137 -11.54 4.79 -16.26
N HIS A 138 -12.35 5.79 -16.59
CA HIS A 138 -12.98 5.88 -17.91
C HIS A 138 -11.95 6.09 -19.03
N ARG A 139 -12.18 5.46 -20.19
CA ARG A 139 -11.32 5.56 -21.39
C ARG A 139 -11.15 7.00 -21.95
N HIS A 140 -11.93 7.97 -21.49
CA HIS A 140 -12.04 9.30 -22.11
C HIS A 140 -11.88 10.48 -21.15
N ALA A 141 -11.58 10.24 -19.88
CA ALA A 141 -11.25 11.30 -18.94
C ALA A 141 -9.79 11.11 -18.52
N ALA A 142 -8.95 12.12 -18.80
CA ALA A 142 -7.60 12.16 -18.30
C ALA A 142 -7.66 12.23 -16.76
N ILE A 143 -7.36 11.11 -16.11
CA ILE A 143 -7.31 11.00 -14.65
C ILE A 143 -5.86 10.76 -14.23
N HIS A 144 -5.43 11.53 -13.24
CA HIS A 144 -4.17 11.32 -12.57
C HIS A 144 -4.35 10.51 -11.29
N GLY A 145 -3.71 9.35 -11.21
CA GLY A 145 -3.72 8.48 -10.04
C GLY A 145 -2.44 8.62 -9.22
N TYR A 146 -2.54 9.15 -8.00
CA TYR A 146 -1.51 9.03 -6.98
C TYR A 146 -1.67 7.67 -6.29
N VAL A 147 -0.74 6.73 -6.51
CA VAL A 147 -0.88 5.34 -6.07
C VAL A 147 0.03 5.07 -4.88
N ARG A 148 -0.56 4.72 -3.74
CA ARG A 148 0.19 4.16 -2.61
C ARG A 148 0.37 2.66 -2.83
N LEU A 149 1.61 2.20 -2.85
CA LEU A 149 1.90 0.76 -2.95
C LEU A 149 1.31 0.02 -1.75
N LEU A 150 0.84 -1.23 -1.94
CA LEU A 150 0.28 -1.97 -0.81
C LEU A 150 1.41 -2.35 0.14
N ASP A 151 1.17 -2.14 1.42
CA ASP A 151 2.10 -2.48 2.48
C ASP A 151 1.30 -2.85 3.74
N ALA A 152 1.93 -3.60 4.63
CA ALA A 152 1.32 -3.98 5.91
C ALA A 152 2.37 -4.22 6.99
N PRO A 153 2.00 -4.04 8.26
CA PRO A 153 2.83 -4.48 9.38
C PRO A 153 3.09 -5.98 9.31
N ILE A 154 4.36 -6.39 9.42
CA ILE A 154 4.74 -7.81 9.31
C ILE A 154 4.03 -8.67 10.36
N MET A 155 3.80 -8.12 11.55
CA MET A 155 3.08 -8.82 12.63
C MET A 155 1.69 -9.33 12.21
N GLN A 156 0.99 -8.59 11.35
CA GLN A 156 -0.32 -9.00 10.84
C GLN A 156 -0.21 -10.09 9.76
N LEU A 157 0.90 -10.14 9.05
CA LEU A 157 1.15 -11.08 7.97
C LEU A 157 1.68 -12.43 8.46
N LEU A 158 2.41 -12.47 9.56
CA LEU A 158 3.02 -13.70 10.07
C LEU A 158 1.96 -14.72 10.54
N PRO A 159 2.18 -16.03 10.34
CA PRO A 159 1.29 -17.05 10.88
C PRO A 159 1.38 -17.12 12.41
N SER A 160 0.35 -17.69 13.06
CA SER A 160 0.45 -17.99 14.49
C SER A 160 1.50 -19.09 14.73
N ILE A 161 2.14 -19.09 15.90
CA ILE A 161 3.12 -20.16 16.23
C ILE A 161 2.38 -21.50 16.29
N ALA A 162 1.18 -21.51 16.88
CA ALA A 162 0.33 -22.69 16.98
C ALA A 162 -0.01 -23.29 15.60
N ASP A 163 -0.26 -22.47 14.57
CA ASP A 163 -0.49 -22.96 13.21
C ASP A 163 0.72 -23.68 12.63
N LEU A 164 1.93 -23.15 12.86
CA LEU A 164 3.15 -23.82 12.41
C LEU A 164 3.43 -25.11 13.19
N GLU A 165 3.20 -25.13 14.51
CA GLU A 165 3.35 -26.33 15.34
C GLU A 165 2.38 -27.43 14.91
N LEU A 166 1.13 -27.07 14.59
CA LEU A 166 0.14 -27.99 14.05
C LEU A 166 0.59 -28.56 12.70
N ARG A 167 1.07 -27.72 11.77
CA ARG A 167 1.62 -28.15 10.48
C ARG A 167 2.83 -29.08 10.63
N MET A 168 3.73 -28.77 11.56
CA MET A 168 4.87 -29.63 11.89
C MET A 168 4.39 -30.99 12.41
N GLY A 169 3.42 -31.01 13.33
CA GLY A 169 2.86 -32.25 13.87
C GLY A 169 2.13 -33.10 12.82
N VAL A 170 1.55 -32.48 11.79
CA VAL A 170 0.98 -33.17 10.63
C VAL A 170 2.10 -33.81 9.80
N VAL A 171 3.11 -33.04 9.39
CA VAL A 171 4.22 -33.57 8.57
C VAL A 171 5.03 -34.63 9.31
N GLN A 172 5.23 -34.51 10.62
CA GLN A 172 5.90 -35.54 11.42
C GLN A 172 5.15 -36.88 11.40
N ARG A 173 3.81 -36.86 11.42
CA ARG A 173 2.99 -38.07 11.34
C ARG A 173 3.04 -38.71 9.95
N PHE A 174 2.96 -37.91 8.88
CA PHE A 174 3.00 -38.42 7.50
C PHE A 174 4.42 -38.82 7.03
N ALA A 175 5.46 -38.21 7.59
CA ALA A 175 6.85 -38.55 7.31
C ALA A 175 7.33 -39.82 8.03
N ALA A 176 6.49 -40.44 8.87
CA ALA A 176 6.70 -41.80 9.34
C ALA A 176 6.41 -42.83 8.22
N ASP A 177 5.60 -42.45 7.22
CA ASP A 177 5.14 -43.32 6.13
C ASP A 177 5.79 -43.01 4.76
N SER A 178 6.65 -41.99 4.65
CA SER A 178 7.27 -41.57 3.39
C SER A 178 8.57 -40.77 3.56
N ASP A 179 9.35 -40.66 2.48
CA ASP A 179 10.67 -40.01 2.37
C ASP A 179 10.62 -38.46 2.45
N LEU A 180 9.84 -37.91 3.39
CA LEU A 180 9.60 -36.48 3.59
C LEU A 180 10.70 -35.78 4.41
N SER A 181 11.94 -36.27 4.38
CA SER A 181 13.04 -35.70 5.19
C SER A 181 13.34 -34.24 4.81
N VAL A 182 13.28 -33.93 3.52
CA VAL A 182 13.51 -32.59 2.96
C VAL A 182 12.41 -31.62 3.37
N GLU A 183 11.14 -32.02 3.26
CA GLU A 183 10.01 -31.17 3.63
C GLU A 183 9.96 -30.91 5.14
N ARG A 184 10.30 -31.93 5.94
CA ARG A 184 10.44 -31.80 7.39
C ARG A 184 11.53 -30.80 7.76
N HIS A 185 12.69 -30.87 7.10
CA HIS A 185 13.78 -29.93 7.31
C HIS A 185 13.36 -28.50 6.94
N ARG A 186 12.70 -28.34 5.78
CA ARG A 186 12.18 -27.04 5.31
C ARG A 186 11.21 -26.41 6.32
N LEU A 187 10.23 -27.17 6.80
CA LEU A 187 9.27 -26.69 7.80
C LEU A 187 9.93 -26.33 9.13
N HIS A 188 10.93 -27.10 9.56
CA HIS A 188 11.67 -26.79 10.77
C HIS A 188 12.45 -25.47 10.65
N GLN A 189 13.10 -25.22 9.50
CA GLN A 189 13.76 -23.95 9.23
C GLN A 189 12.78 -22.78 9.22
N GLN A 190 11.61 -22.94 8.59
CA GLN A 190 10.56 -21.93 8.60
C GLN A 190 10.04 -21.64 10.02
N TRP A 191 9.88 -22.66 10.86
CA TRP A 191 9.49 -22.49 12.26
C TRP A 191 10.54 -21.73 13.07
N LEU A 192 11.83 -22.07 12.92
CA LEU A 192 12.93 -21.34 13.56
C LEU A 192 12.94 -19.88 13.16
N LYS A 193 12.78 -19.58 11.86
CA LYS A 193 12.68 -18.21 11.37
C LYS A 193 11.46 -17.47 11.91
N LEU A 194 10.29 -18.09 11.93
CA LEU A 194 9.10 -17.45 12.52
C LEU A 194 9.34 -17.09 13.99
N LYS A 195 9.95 -18.01 14.75
CA LYS A 195 10.26 -17.78 16.15
C LYS A 195 11.22 -16.60 16.31
N GLN A 196 12.26 -16.52 15.49
CA GLN A 196 13.19 -15.39 15.45
C GLN A 196 12.48 -14.07 15.11
N TRP A 197 11.64 -14.07 14.07
CA TRP A 197 10.83 -12.90 13.70
C TRP A 197 9.98 -12.41 14.86
N LYS A 198 9.25 -13.30 15.55
CA LYS A 198 8.42 -12.90 16.69
C LYS A 198 9.24 -12.38 17.87
N GLN A 199 10.37 -13.02 18.18
CA GLN A 199 11.29 -12.54 19.22
C GLN A 199 11.84 -11.16 18.88
N TRP A 200 12.19 -10.93 17.62
CA TRP A 200 12.67 -9.62 17.14
C TRP A 200 11.59 -8.55 17.22
N LEU A 201 10.36 -8.86 16.79
CA LEU A 201 9.22 -7.92 16.83
C LEU A 201 8.92 -7.50 18.29
N HIS A 202 8.87 -8.45 19.22
CA HIS A 202 8.65 -8.19 20.66
C HIS A 202 9.81 -7.49 21.39
N SER A 203 10.98 -7.32 20.75
CA SER A 203 12.14 -6.66 21.36
C SER A 203 12.04 -5.12 21.35
N GLY A 204 10.92 -4.55 20.89
CA GLY A 204 10.63 -3.12 20.87
C GLY A 204 11.15 -2.36 19.65
N ASN A 205 11.95 -3.01 18.79
CA ASN A 205 12.46 -2.41 17.54
C ASN A 205 11.57 -2.69 16.31
N GLY A 206 10.56 -3.54 16.43
CA GLY A 206 9.86 -4.10 15.27
C GLY A 206 8.33 -4.00 15.28
N ASP A 207 7.70 -3.49 16.35
CA ASP A 207 6.23 -3.51 16.47
C ASP A 207 5.51 -2.77 15.33
N ASN A 208 6.17 -1.79 14.69
CA ASN A 208 5.68 -1.07 13.52
C ASN A 208 6.47 -1.38 12.23
N CYS A 209 7.23 -2.47 12.18
CA CYS A 209 8.00 -2.81 10.99
C CYS A 209 7.07 -3.19 9.82
N MET A 210 7.13 -2.38 8.77
CA MET A 210 6.39 -2.59 7.52
C MET A 210 7.08 -3.65 6.65
N LEU A 211 6.30 -4.33 5.81
CA LEU A 211 6.80 -5.37 4.90
C LEU A 211 7.89 -4.83 3.97
N SER A 212 7.68 -3.62 3.45
CA SER A 212 8.64 -2.92 2.58
C SER A 212 10.00 -2.61 3.22
N ASN A 213 10.04 -2.48 4.56
CA ASN A 213 11.28 -2.19 5.30
C ASN A 213 12.09 -3.47 5.54
N ALA A 214 11.41 -4.59 5.74
CA ALA A 214 12.06 -5.89 5.91
C ALA A 214 12.47 -6.55 4.60
N VAL A 215 11.68 -6.33 3.54
CA VAL A 215 11.86 -6.97 2.24
C VAL A 215 11.70 -5.89 1.17
N VAL A 216 12.81 -5.27 0.79
CA VAL A 216 12.79 -4.18 -0.20
C VAL A 216 12.35 -4.65 -1.58
N GLU A 217 12.59 -5.93 -1.91
CA GLU A 217 12.13 -6.58 -3.13
C GLU A 217 10.58 -6.59 -3.23
N TRP A 218 9.87 -6.38 -2.11
CA TRP A 218 8.44 -6.14 -2.09
C TRP A 218 8.07 -4.84 -2.85
N ILE A 219 8.80 -3.74 -2.61
CA ILE A 219 8.55 -2.46 -3.30
C ILE A 219 8.84 -2.60 -4.79
N ASP A 220 9.94 -3.26 -5.14
CA ASP A 220 10.32 -3.50 -6.53
C ASP A 220 9.23 -4.28 -7.28
N MET A 221 8.77 -5.40 -6.72
CA MET A 221 7.69 -6.20 -7.30
C MET A 221 6.36 -5.44 -7.37
N GLN A 222 6.01 -4.64 -6.35
CA GLN A 222 4.81 -3.80 -6.37
C GLN A 222 4.87 -2.72 -7.47
N ALA A 223 6.01 -2.05 -7.62
CA ALA A 223 6.21 -1.05 -8.66
C ALA A 223 6.15 -1.69 -10.05
N GLU A 224 6.82 -2.82 -10.25
CA GLU A 224 6.74 -3.60 -11.48
C GLU A 224 5.29 -3.99 -11.79
N ALA A 225 4.57 -4.52 -10.80
CA ALA A 225 3.17 -4.91 -10.94
C ALA A 225 2.28 -3.75 -11.38
N LEU A 226 2.47 -2.57 -10.78
CA LEU A 226 1.73 -1.35 -11.08
C LEU A 226 2.01 -0.86 -12.50
N PHE A 227 3.27 -0.73 -12.90
CA PHE A 227 3.62 -0.22 -14.23
C PHE A 227 3.25 -1.20 -15.35
N ARG A 228 3.28 -2.52 -15.07
CA ARG A 228 2.71 -3.52 -15.99
C ARG A 228 1.20 -3.34 -16.16
N ALA A 229 0.48 -3.03 -15.07
CA ALA A 229 -0.94 -2.74 -15.13
C ALA A 229 -1.24 -1.47 -15.93
N GLU A 230 -0.49 -0.38 -15.68
CA GLU A 230 -0.55 0.88 -16.44
C GLU A 230 -0.35 0.60 -17.94
N GLN A 231 0.75 -0.05 -18.32
CA GLN A 231 1.07 -0.36 -19.71
C GLN A 231 -0.02 -1.19 -20.39
N ARG A 232 -0.58 -2.20 -19.71
CA ARG A 232 -1.65 -3.04 -20.27
C ARG A 232 -2.94 -2.26 -20.50
N LEU A 233 -3.28 -1.30 -19.63
CA LEU A 233 -4.45 -0.44 -19.78
C LEU A 233 -4.23 0.63 -20.86
N THR A 234 -3.06 1.24 -20.90
CA THR A 234 -2.67 2.18 -21.97
C THR A 234 -2.72 1.52 -23.34
N ASN A 235 -2.25 0.27 -23.47
CA ASN A 235 -2.36 -0.52 -24.71
C ASN A 235 -3.82 -0.83 -25.09
N LYS A 236 -4.75 -0.81 -24.13
CA LYS A 236 -6.20 -0.92 -24.37
C LYS A 236 -6.86 0.44 -24.66
N GLY A 237 -6.09 1.52 -24.74
CA GLY A 237 -6.56 2.88 -25.05
C GLY A 237 -7.14 3.66 -23.87
N TYR A 238 -6.74 3.33 -22.63
CA TYR A 238 -7.05 4.13 -21.46
C TYR A 238 -6.05 5.28 -21.33
N ASP A 239 -6.51 6.50 -21.04
CA ASP A 239 -5.66 7.66 -20.76
C ASP A 239 -5.49 7.83 -19.25
N ILE A 240 -4.58 7.03 -18.69
CA ILE A 240 -4.28 7.01 -17.26
C ILE A 240 -2.83 7.47 -17.08
N GLN A 241 -2.62 8.39 -16.14
CA GLN A 241 -1.30 8.85 -15.72
C GLN A 241 -1.12 8.54 -14.24
N LEU A 242 -0.08 7.80 -13.89
CA LEU A 242 0.19 7.41 -12.50
C LEU A 242 1.39 8.12 -11.90
N THR A 243 1.32 8.36 -10.59
CA THR A 243 2.45 8.78 -9.77
C THR A 243 2.47 7.88 -8.54
N VAL A 244 3.59 7.23 -8.26
CA VAL A 244 3.74 6.42 -7.04
C VAL A 244 3.97 7.34 -5.85
N VAL A 245 3.25 7.09 -4.76
CA VAL A 245 3.41 7.81 -3.49
C VAL A 245 3.90 6.84 -2.43
N LEU A 246 5.16 6.96 -2.06
CA LEU A 246 5.79 6.15 -1.02
C LEU A 246 5.67 6.84 0.33
N SER A 247 5.43 6.08 1.40
CA SER A 247 5.56 6.63 2.75
C SER A 247 7.03 6.91 3.05
N TYR A 248 7.31 8.01 3.76
CA TYR A 248 8.66 8.28 4.25
C TYR A 248 9.04 7.28 5.33
N GLU A 249 10.15 6.58 5.11
CA GLU A 249 10.80 5.72 6.10
C GLU A 249 12.28 6.10 6.18
N ALA A 250 12.75 6.42 7.39
CA ALA A 250 14.13 6.79 7.61
C ALA A 250 15.08 5.64 7.20
N GLY A 251 16.16 5.98 6.48
CA GLY A 251 17.15 5.02 5.99
C GLY A 251 16.72 4.12 4.82
N SER A 252 15.42 3.99 4.51
CA SER A 252 14.92 3.11 3.43
C SER A 252 14.33 3.86 2.23
N TRP A 253 13.88 5.11 2.42
CA TRP A 253 13.18 5.89 1.40
C TRP A 253 13.92 5.96 0.06
N LYS A 254 15.25 6.15 0.09
CA LYS A 254 16.07 6.31 -1.12
C LYS A 254 16.11 5.03 -1.94
N GLN A 255 16.18 3.89 -1.25
CA GLN A 255 16.15 2.59 -1.90
C GLN A 255 14.76 2.32 -2.51
N HIS A 256 13.69 2.64 -1.79
CA HIS A 256 12.32 2.49 -2.30
C HIS A 256 12.07 3.35 -3.54
N VAL A 257 12.52 4.62 -3.54
CA VAL A 257 12.47 5.51 -4.71
C VAL A 257 13.25 4.93 -5.89
N GLY A 258 14.43 4.37 -5.63
CA GLY A 258 15.25 3.70 -6.63
C GLY A 258 14.53 2.52 -7.30
N CYS A 259 13.90 1.64 -6.52
CA CYS A 259 13.10 0.53 -7.03
C CYS A 259 11.97 1.01 -7.96
N VAL A 260 11.22 2.03 -7.54
CA VAL A 260 10.12 2.57 -8.36
C VAL A 260 10.63 3.17 -9.67
N ARG A 261 11.69 3.97 -9.64
CA ARG A 261 12.27 4.56 -10.85
C ARG A 261 12.79 3.50 -11.81
N LEU A 262 13.49 2.50 -11.28
CA LEU A 262 14.02 1.40 -12.08
C LEU A 262 12.89 0.59 -12.74
N ALA A 263 11.84 0.25 -11.99
CA ALA A 263 10.67 -0.45 -12.53
C ALA A 263 9.96 0.37 -13.61
N ALA A 264 9.80 1.68 -13.40
CA ALA A 264 9.22 2.58 -14.40
C ALA A 264 10.05 2.59 -15.69
N GLU A 265 11.37 2.73 -15.57
CA GLU A 265 12.31 2.73 -16.69
C GLU A 265 12.27 1.40 -17.47
N GLN A 266 12.28 0.27 -16.77
CA GLN A 266 12.30 -1.06 -17.39
C GLN A 266 10.98 -1.39 -18.12
N ILE A 267 9.84 -0.98 -17.56
CA ILE A 267 8.52 -1.35 -18.10
C ILE A 267 8.04 -0.35 -19.14
N LEU A 268 8.22 0.95 -18.89
CA LEU A 268 7.68 2.01 -19.75
C LEU A 268 8.74 2.57 -20.72
N GLY A 269 10.02 2.41 -20.40
CA GLY A 269 11.15 2.92 -21.19
C GLY A 269 11.57 4.34 -20.81
N VAL A 270 12.85 4.64 -21.02
CA VAL A 270 13.50 5.94 -20.74
C VAL A 270 12.85 7.11 -21.50
N HIS A 271 12.24 6.83 -22.65
CA HIS A 271 11.65 7.84 -23.53
C HIS A 271 10.12 7.94 -23.40
N ALA A 272 9.51 7.25 -22.43
CA ALA A 272 8.11 7.44 -22.13
C ALA A 272 7.88 8.91 -21.75
N THR A 273 7.23 9.66 -22.63
CA THR A 273 6.95 11.08 -22.37
C THR A 273 5.90 11.15 -21.26
N ARG A 274 6.31 11.56 -20.06
CA ARG A 274 5.40 11.77 -18.92
C ARG A 274 5.22 13.26 -18.66
N SER A 275 3.97 13.67 -18.46
CA SER A 275 3.63 15.02 -18.00
C SER A 275 3.61 15.14 -16.48
N HIS A 276 3.78 14.03 -15.76
CA HIS A 276 3.72 13.96 -14.31
C HIS A 276 4.96 13.25 -13.74
N PRO A 277 5.33 13.57 -12.48
CA PRO A 277 6.28 12.81 -11.69
C PRO A 277 6.10 11.29 -11.75
N ILE A 278 7.18 10.54 -11.54
CA ILE A 278 7.12 9.09 -11.39
C ILE A 278 6.84 8.74 -9.93
N VAL A 279 7.54 9.39 -9.01
CA VAL A 279 7.53 9.03 -7.60
C VAL A 279 7.65 10.25 -6.70
N GLY A 280 6.79 10.31 -5.69
CA GLY A 280 6.89 11.25 -4.59
C GLY A 280 6.85 10.56 -3.24
N ILE A 281 7.20 11.33 -2.21
CA ILE A 281 7.21 10.84 -0.84
C ILE A 281 6.11 11.53 -0.05
N ARG A 282 5.32 10.73 0.67
CA ARG A 282 4.32 11.20 1.62
C ARG A 282 4.88 11.12 3.03
N ILE A 283 4.87 12.25 3.71
CA ILE A 283 5.28 12.38 5.11
C ILE A 283 4.02 12.65 5.91
N GLU A 284 3.67 11.72 6.79
CA GLU A 284 2.66 11.97 7.82
C GLU A 284 3.30 12.81 8.91
N TYR A 285 2.73 13.99 9.18
CA TYR A 285 3.19 14.88 10.23
C TYR A 285 2.06 15.12 11.22
N ASP A 286 2.33 14.87 12.50
CA ASP A 286 1.35 15.16 13.55
C ASP A 286 1.25 16.67 13.75
N VAL A 287 0.14 17.26 13.26
CA VAL A 287 -0.18 18.68 13.41
C VAL A 287 -0.31 19.07 14.90
N SER A 288 -0.78 18.14 15.74
CA SER A 288 -1.15 18.41 17.14
C SER A 288 0.07 18.61 18.05
N ALA A 289 1.20 17.96 17.74
CA ALA A 289 2.45 18.13 18.48
C ALA A 289 3.05 19.54 18.32
N ARG A 290 2.76 20.19 17.18
CA ARG A 290 3.37 21.49 16.84
C ARG A 290 2.56 22.71 17.29
N GLU A 291 1.23 22.64 17.26
CA GLU A 291 0.40 23.72 17.84
C GLU A 291 0.65 23.89 19.35
N LYS A 292 0.96 22.80 20.06
CA LYS A 292 1.38 22.84 21.47
C LYS A 292 2.75 23.49 21.69
N THR A 293 3.70 23.31 20.77
CA THR A 293 5.03 23.95 20.85
C THR A 293 4.99 25.42 20.40
N SER A 294 4.15 25.77 19.44
CA SER A 294 3.91 27.16 19.03
C SER A 294 3.17 27.99 20.08
N GLN A 295 2.28 27.40 20.89
CA GLN A 295 1.64 28.11 22.01
C GLN A 295 2.60 28.42 23.18
N SER A 296 3.72 27.70 23.31
CA SER A 296 4.75 28.01 24.31
C SER A 296 5.75 29.09 23.83
N GLY A 297 5.65 29.50 22.55
CA GLY A 297 6.60 30.37 21.87
C GLY A 297 6.00 31.63 21.25
N ARG A 298 5.59 32.58 22.12
CA ARG A 298 5.52 34.05 21.92
C ARG A 298 4.42 34.71 21.08
N LEU A 299 4.04 35.88 21.60
CA LEU A 299 3.76 37.16 20.90
C LEU A 299 3.69 37.08 19.36
N GLY A 300 2.50 37.41 18.85
CA GLY A 300 2.29 38.28 17.69
C GLY A 300 3.17 38.06 16.45
N GLY A 301 2.65 37.29 15.49
CA GLY A 301 3.15 37.25 14.12
C GLY A 301 2.17 36.54 13.19
N LEU A 302 1.28 37.29 12.56
CA LEU A 302 0.45 36.83 11.44
C LEU A 302 1.37 36.59 10.23
N GLY A 303 1.82 35.35 10.05
CA GLY A 303 2.69 34.93 8.95
C GLY A 303 3.66 33.82 9.33
N GLY A 304 3.15 32.67 9.80
CA GLY A 304 3.98 31.53 10.15
C GLY A 304 4.60 30.89 8.91
N GLN A 305 5.92 31.01 8.75
CA GLN A 305 6.69 30.25 7.77
C GLN A 305 6.56 28.76 8.10
N PHE A 306 6.15 27.94 7.12
CA PHE A 306 6.07 26.50 7.31
C PHE A 306 7.48 25.92 7.27
N ASP A 307 8.00 25.57 8.44
CA ASP A 307 9.30 24.92 8.56
C ASP A 307 9.16 23.42 8.26
N LEU A 308 9.93 22.93 7.29
CA LEU A 308 9.99 21.51 6.96
C LEU A 308 10.49 20.70 8.17
N PRO A 309 10.01 19.44 8.33
CA PRO A 309 10.56 18.58 9.37
C PRO A 309 12.03 18.29 9.06
N GLU A 310 12.86 18.24 10.10
CA GLU A 310 14.25 17.83 9.98
C GLU A 310 14.28 16.31 9.84
N ILE A 311 14.42 15.83 8.60
CA ILE A 311 14.43 14.42 8.24
C ILE A 311 15.65 14.08 7.40
N ASP A 312 16.08 12.83 7.48
CA ASP A 312 17.18 12.27 6.70
C ASP A 312 16.75 12.05 5.25
N MET A 313 16.54 13.14 4.50
CA MET A 313 16.14 13.08 3.10
C MET A 313 16.75 14.23 2.30
N ASN A 314 17.36 13.89 1.16
CA ASN A 314 17.74 14.90 0.18
C ASN A 314 16.52 15.21 -0.69
N TRP A 315 15.94 16.38 -0.49
CA TRP A 315 14.70 16.82 -1.13
C TRP A 315 14.81 16.94 -2.66
N GLU A 316 16.02 17.07 -3.21
CA GLU A 316 16.26 17.12 -4.66
C GLU A 316 16.18 15.73 -5.33
N GLU A 317 16.22 14.64 -4.56
CA GLU A 317 16.22 13.28 -5.10
C GLU A 317 14.81 12.72 -5.33
N VAL A 318 13.76 13.46 -4.95
CA VAL A 318 12.35 13.09 -5.10
C VAL A 318 11.63 14.09 -6.00
N ASP A 319 10.65 13.63 -6.77
CA ASP A 319 9.99 14.50 -7.75
C ASP A 319 9.04 15.52 -7.07
N PHE A 320 8.47 15.13 -5.92
CA PHE A 320 7.71 16.01 -5.02
C PHE A 320 7.58 15.38 -3.63
N VAL A 321 7.17 16.21 -2.67
CA VAL A 321 6.78 15.76 -1.33
C VAL A 321 5.34 16.11 -1.04
N TRP A 322 4.63 15.18 -0.42
CA TRP A 322 3.26 15.32 0.05
C TRP A 322 3.25 15.29 1.58
N MET A 323 3.02 16.44 2.20
CA MET A 323 2.85 16.55 3.66
C MET A 323 1.39 16.25 4.01
N SER A 324 1.17 15.12 4.69
CA SER A 324 -0.15 14.69 5.13
C SER A 324 -0.42 15.03 6.59
N ARG A 325 -1.60 15.58 6.89
CA ARG A 325 -1.94 16.11 8.22
C ARG A 325 -2.00 15.05 9.34
N GLY A 326 -1.87 13.77 9.03
CA GLY A 326 -2.15 12.67 9.95
C GLY A 326 -3.65 12.68 10.31
N GLY A 327 -4.39 11.67 9.87
CA GLY A 327 -5.74 11.49 10.40
C GLY A 327 -5.65 11.12 11.88
N GLU A 328 -6.60 11.56 12.70
CA GLU A 328 -6.90 10.82 13.94
C GLU A 328 -6.91 9.34 13.59
N GLN A 329 -6.19 8.52 14.36
CA GLN A 329 -6.24 7.08 14.23
C GLN A 329 -7.73 6.69 14.28
N THR A 330 -8.32 6.44 13.11
CA THR A 330 -9.57 5.70 13.06
C THR A 330 -9.18 4.37 13.65
N ASN A 331 -9.61 4.12 14.90
CA ASN A 331 -9.40 2.87 15.59
C ASN A 331 -9.89 1.73 14.68
N GLU A 332 -8.97 1.14 13.91
CA GLU A 332 -9.21 -0.08 13.13
C GLU A 332 -9.38 -1.30 14.07
N ASN A 333 -9.41 -1.07 15.39
CA ASN A 333 -9.69 -2.07 16.42
C ASN A 333 -11.19 -2.44 16.57
N ASP A 334 -12.12 -1.82 15.83
CA ASP A 334 -13.55 -2.14 15.99
C ASP A 334 -14.05 -3.31 15.12
N HIS A 335 -13.20 -3.95 14.31
CA HIS A 335 -13.58 -5.14 13.53
C HIS A 335 -12.50 -6.23 13.52
N PHE A 336 -12.21 -6.83 14.67
CA PHE A 336 -11.72 -8.22 14.75
C PHE A 336 -12.24 -8.93 16.00
#